data_AF-A0A9D6I3T1-F1
#
_entry.id   AF-A0A9D6I3T1-F1
#
_cell.length_a   1.000
_cell.length_b   1.000
_cell.length_c   1.000
_cell.angle_alpha   90.00
_cell.angle_beta   90.00
_cell.angle_gamma   90.00
#
_symmetry.space_group_name_H-M   'P 1'
#
loop_
_entity.id
_entity.type
_entity.pdbx_description
1 polymer ?
#
loop_
_entity_poly.entity_id
_entity_poly.type
_entity_poly.pdbx_seq_one_letter_code
_entity_poly.pdbx_strand_id
1 'polypeptide(L)'
;MSSAIEAVTLQGRDLWVTARQLAVEPRALALAAAIRVFDRYPVLDRLILTVGEAETGVSREDVERLLGAEGFAAVRERGRWRQLLADLARARTEEGAE
;
A
#
# COMPACT_ATOMS: atom_id res chain seq x y z
N MET A 1 -21.39 -12.28 2.63
CA MET A 1 -20.23 -11.35 2.52
C MET A 1 -19.01 -12.21 2.27
N SER A 2 -18.49 -12.22 1.05
CA SER A 2 -17.27 -12.96 0.78
C SER A 2 -16.08 -12.10 1.21
N SER A 3 -15.37 -12.54 2.24
CA SER A 3 -14.13 -11.87 2.68
C SER A 3 -13.16 -11.85 1.50
N ALA A 4 -12.73 -10.66 1.08
CA ALA A 4 -11.68 -10.53 0.08
C ALA A 4 -10.30 -10.93 0.63
N ILE A 5 -10.17 -10.95 1.95
CA ILE A 5 -8.96 -11.33 2.67
C ILE A 5 -9.05 -12.81 3.03
N GLU A 6 -8.01 -13.55 2.66
CA GLU A 6 -7.87 -14.98 2.91
C GLU A 6 -7.01 -15.24 4.15
N ALA A 7 -5.93 -14.48 4.32
CA ALA A 7 -5.04 -14.60 5.47
C ALA A 7 -4.41 -13.26 5.87
N VAL A 8 -4.06 -13.13 7.14
CA VAL A 8 -3.24 -12.04 7.68
C VAL A 8 -2.24 -12.65 8.66
N THR A 9 -0.95 -12.40 8.44
CA THR A 9 0.14 -12.92 9.27
C THR A 9 1.07 -11.78 9.67
N LEU A 10 1.49 -11.77 10.93
CA LEU A 10 2.49 -10.84 11.45
C LEU A 10 3.76 -11.62 11.80
N GLN A 11 4.92 -11.23 11.25
CA GLN A 11 6.22 -11.77 11.67
C GLN A 11 7.17 -10.62 11.97
N GLY A 12 7.55 -10.46 13.23
CA GLY A 12 8.32 -9.30 13.67
C GLY A 12 7.58 -8.00 13.37
N ARG A 13 8.13 -7.17 12.47
CA ARG A 13 7.59 -5.87 12.05
C ARG A 13 6.96 -5.89 10.65
N ASP A 14 6.84 -7.08 10.08
CA ASP A 14 6.35 -7.30 8.73
C ASP A 14 4.91 -7.86 8.80
N LEU A 15 4.01 -7.22 8.05
CA LEU A 15 2.62 -7.61 7.91
C LEU A 15 2.39 -8.25 6.54
N TRP A 16 2.06 -9.53 6.51
CA TRP A 16 1.59 -10.24 5.32
C TRP A 16 0.07 -10.25 5.28
N VAL A 17 -0.47 -9.93 4.11
CA VAL A 17 -1.89 -9.99 3.81
C VAL A 17 -2.07 -10.77 2.52
N THR A 18 -2.86 -11.84 2.56
CA THR A 18 -3.24 -12.61 1.39
C THR A 18 -4.69 -12.32 1.07
N ALA A 19 -4.95 -11.98 -0.19
CA ALA A 19 -6.27 -11.69 -0.70
C ALA A 19 -6.51 -12.49 -1.99
N ARG A 20 -7.78 -12.83 -2.22
CA ARG A 20 -8.21 -13.39 -3.50
C ARG A 20 -7.96 -12.41 -4.65
N GLN A 21 -8.05 -12.87 -5.89
CA GLN A 21 -8.01 -12.00 -7.07
C GLN A 21 -8.98 -10.81 -6.94
N LEU A 22 -8.48 -9.58 -7.13
CA LEU A 22 -9.26 -8.35 -7.11
C LEU A 22 -9.18 -7.64 -8.45
N ALA A 23 -10.26 -6.98 -8.86
CA ALA A 23 -10.31 -6.13 -10.05
C ALA A 23 -9.69 -4.73 -9.80
N VAL A 24 -8.53 -4.69 -9.11
CA VAL A 24 -7.75 -3.47 -8.85
C VAL A 24 -6.27 -3.80 -8.99
N GLU A 25 -5.47 -2.79 -9.31
CA GLU A 25 -4.02 -2.96 -9.39
C GLU A 25 -3.44 -3.34 -8.02
N PRO A 26 -2.76 -4.50 -7.88
CA PRO A 26 -2.26 -4.97 -6.59
C PRO A 26 -1.32 -3.98 -5.90
N ARG A 27 -0.50 -3.25 -6.66
CA ARG A 27 0.43 -2.26 -6.11
C ARG A 27 -0.27 -1.02 -5.55
N ALA A 28 -1.25 -0.48 -6.27
CA ALA A 28 -2.06 0.64 -5.76
C ALA A 28 -2.80 0.24 -4.47
N LEU A 29 -3.32 -0.99 -4.42
CA LEU A 29 -3.94 -1.53 -3.21
C LEU A 29 -2.93 -1.72 -2.07
N ALA A 30 -1.75 -2.27 -2.35
CA ALA A 30 -0.69 -2.47 -1.36
C ALA A 30 -0.22 -1.13 -0.77
N LEU A 31 -0.01 -0.11 -1.60
CA LEU A 31 0.35 1.24 -1.14
C LEU A 31 -0.77 1.87 -0.31
N ALA A 32 -2.02 1.79 -0.78
CA ALA A 32 -3.16 2.31 -0.04
C ALA A 32 -3.32 1.64 1.33
N ALA A 33 -3.08 0.33 1.40
CA ALA A 33 -3.08 -0.44 2.63
C ALA A 33 -1.89 -0.04 3.53
N ALA A 34 -0.68 0.00 2.97
CA ALA A 34 0.55 0.31 3.69
C ALA A 34 0.47 1.69 4.36
N ILE A 35 0.00 2.71 3.64
CA ILE A 35 -0.14 4.06 4.21
C ILE A 35 -1.04 4.05 5.44
N ARG A 36 -2.20 3.37 5.37
CA ARG A 36 -3.12 3.28 6.52
C ARG A 36 -2.56 2.46 7.66
N VAL A 37 -1.91 1.34 7.33
CA VAL A 37 -1.32 0.44 8.32
C VAL A 37 -0.19 1.14 9.06
N PHE A 38 0.68 1.86 8.35
CA PHE A 38 1.84 2.53 8.94
C PHE A 38 1.50 3.79 9.73
N ASP A 39 0.45 4.54 9.35
CA ASP A 39 -0.11 5.64 10.17
C ASP A 39 -0.69 5.09 11.47
N ARG A 40 -1.41 3.96 11.40
CA ARG A 40 -2.09 3.38 12.57
C ARG A 40 -1.18 2.58 13.49
N TYR A 41 -0.17 1.91 12.93
CA TYR A 41 0.72 1.00 13.64
C TYR A 41 2.18 1.38 13.36
N PRO A 42 2.75 2.31 14.15
CA PRO A 42 4.12 2.81 13.96
C PRO A 42 5.21 1.73 14.06
N VAL A 43 4.91 0.61 14.73
CA VAL A 43 5.84 -0.51 14.94
C VAL A 43 6.05 -1.38 13.70
N LEU A 44 5.19 -1.23 12.68
CA LEU A 44 5.30 -1.98 11.43
C LEU A 44 6.18 -1.24 10.44
N ASP A 45 7.09 -1.97 9.81
CA ASP A 45 8.09 -1.43 8.88
C ASP A 45 7.83 -1.90 7.43
N ARG A 46 7.09 -3.00 7.25
CA ARG A 46 6.81 -3.56 5.94
C ARG A 46 5.41 -4.15 5.85
N LEU A 47 4.78 -3.96 4.68
CA LEU A 47 3.55 -4.63 4.29
C LEU A 47 3.81 -5.45 3.03
N ILE A 48 3.41 -6.70 3.04
CA ILE A 48 3.44 -7.60 1.89
C ILE A 48 2.00 -7.98 1.57
N LEU A 49 1.55 -7.64 0.36
CA LEU A 49 0.23 -7.99 -0.14
C LEU A 49 0.37 -9.05 -1.24
N THR A 50 -0.24 -10.21 -1.04
CA THR A 50 -0.37 -11.26 -2.05
C THR A 50 -1.80 -11.23 -2.60
N VAL A 51 -1.95 -11.05 -3.91
CA VAL A 51 -3.23 -11.07 -4.63
C VAL A 51 -3.14 -12.09 -5.75
N GLY A 52 -3.78 -13.25 -5.58
CA GLY A 52 -3.55 -14.39 -6.47
C GLY A 52 -2.06 -14.77 -6.47
N GLU A 53 -1.44 -14.81 -7.65
CA GLU A 53 0.01 -15.10 -7.82
C GLU A 53 0.90 -13.85 -7.68
N ALA A 54 0.32 -12.65 -7.54
CA ALA A 54 1.08 -11.41 -7.48
C ALA A 54 1.42 -11.06 -6.02
N GLU A 55 2.72 -10.91 -5.73
CA GLU A 55 3.20 -10.39 -4.46
C GLU A 55 3.70 -8.94 -4.62
N THR A 56 3.28 -8.05 -3.72
CA THR A 56 3.77 -6.67 -3.65
C THR A 56 4.20 -6.32 -2.24
N GLY A 57 5.49 -6.05 -2.07
CA GLY A 57 6.05 -5.49 -0.84
C GLY A 57 6.09 -3.96 -0.88
N VAL A 58 5.71 -3.32 0.23
CA VAL A 58 5.80 -1.88 0.44
C VAL A 58 6.45 -1.64 1.79
N SER A 59 7.56 -0.89 1.81
CA SER A 59 8.22 -0.51 3.07
C SER A 59 7.68 0.82 3.59
N ARG A 60 7.87 1.04 4.90
CA ARG A 60 7.60 2.34 5.54
C ARG A 60 8.43 3.45 4.90
N GLU A 61 9.69 3.19 4.60
CA GLU A 61 10.58 4.16 3.97
C GLU A 61 10.05 4.59 2.58
N ASP A 62 9.56 3.64 1.78
CA ASP A 62 8.96 3.97 0.48
C ASP A 62 7.72 4.85 0.64
N VAL A 63 6.88 4.54 1.63
CA VAL A 63 5.70 5.35 1.93
C VAL A 63 6.10 6.75 2.39
N GLU A 64 7.06 6.88 3.29
CA GLU A 64 7.52 8.18 3.80
C GLU A 64 8.16 9.02 2.67
N ARG A 65 8.93 8.39 1.78
CA ARG A 65 9.49 9.04 0.59
C ARG A 65 8.40 9.56 -0.34
N LEU A 66 7.32 8.79 -0.52
CA LEU A 66 6.17 9.18 -1.35
C LEU A 66 5.33 10.30 -0.71
N LEU A 67 5.17 10.28 0.61
CA LEU A 67 4.42 11.30 1.34
C LEU A 67 5.19 12.62 1.50
N GLY A 68 6.52 12.58 1.35
CA GLY A 68 7.39 13.74 1.46
C GLY A 68 7.37 14.36 2.86
N ALA A 69 7.68 15.65 2.97
CA ALA A 69 7.86 16.34 4.24
C ALA A 69 6.60 16.38 5.14
N GLU A 70 5.41 16.29 4.54
CA GLU A 70 4.14 16.27 5.29
C GLU A 70 3.84 14.89 5.91
N GLY A 71 4.51 13.83 5.45
CA GLY A 71 4.35 12.48 5.95
C GLY A 71 2.89 12.02 6.01
N PHE A 72 2.54 11.26 7.05
CA PHE A 72 1.18 10.73 7.24
C PHE A 72 0.13 11.81 7.56
N ALA A 73 0.53 13.05 7.89
CA ALA A 73 -0.41 14.13 8.15
C ALA A 73 -1.19 14.53 6.89
N ALA A 74 -0.52 14.52 5.71
CA ALA A 74 -1.14 14.83 4.42
C ALA A 74 -2.30 13.89 4.06
N VAL A 75 -2.22 12.64 4.51
CA VAL A 75 -3.17 11.57 4.19
C VAL A 75 -4.50 11.72 4.94
N ARG A 76 -4.48 12.42 6.08
CA ARG A 76 -5.68 12.63 6.90
C ARG A 76 -6.68 13.55 6.22
N GLU A 77 -6.26 14.32 5.23
CA GLU A 77 -7.13 15.11 4.37
C GLU A 77 -7.63 14.30 3.17
N ARG A 78 -8.94 13.97 3.16
CA ARG A 78 -9.59 13.13 2.13
C ARG A 78 -9.31 13.57 0.67
N GLY A 79 -9.13 14.87 0.43
CA GLY A 79 -8.86 15.41 -0.91
C GLY A 79 -7.48 15.02 -1.42
N ARG A 80 -6.43 15.17 -0.59
CA ARG A 80 -5.05 14.84 -0.94
C ARG A 80 -4.86 13.33 -1.13
N TRP A 81 -5.58 12.51 -0.37
CA TRP A 81 -5.54 11.05 -0.48
C TRP A 81 -5.87 10.52 -1.88
N ARG A 82 -6.93 11.03 -2.51
CA ARG A 82 -7.31 10.58 -3.87
C ARG A 82 -6.31 11.01 -4.92
N GLN A 83 -5.77 12.22 -4.79
CA GLN A 83 -4.74 12.74 -5.69
C GLN A 83 -3.47 11.90 -5.60
N LEU A 84 -3.02 11.61 -4.38
CA LEU A 84 -1.83 10.79 -4.11
C LEU A 84 -1.97 9.38 -4.69
N LEU A 85 -3.12 8.72 -4.52
CA LEU A 85 -3.37 7.42 -5.15
C LEU A 85 -3.38 7.48 -6.68
N ALA A 86 -3.90 8.57 -7.26
CA ALA A 86 -3.93 8.75 -8.72
C ALA A 86 -2.53 9.02 -9.28
N ASP A 87 -1.71 9.82 -8.60
CA ASP A 87 -0.34 10.10 -9.01
C ASP A 87 0.55 8.85 -8.89
N LEU A 88 0.34 8.03 -7.86
CA LEU A 88 1.01 6.73 -7.71
C LEU A 88 0.65 5.74 -8.82
N ALA A 89 -0.62 5.68 -9.22
CA ALA A 89 -1.04 4.86 -10.35
C ALA A 89 -0.42 5.33 -11.68
N ARG A 90 -0.13 6.63 -11.82
CA ARG A 90 0.47 7.22 -13.04
C ARG A 90 1.98 7.10 -13.11
N ALA A 91 2.70 7.20 -12.00
CA ALA A 91 4.17 7.11 -11.98
C ALA A 91 4.70 5.80 -12.62
N ARG A 92 3.89 4.74 -12.64
CA ARG A 92 4.21 3.47 -13.30
C ARG A 92 4.03 3.47 -14.83
N THR A 93 3.16 4.32 -15.38
CA THR A 93 2.97 4.38 -16.85
C THR A 93 4.22 4.88 -17.56
N GLU A 94 5.12 5.56 -16.85
CA GLU A 94 6.32 6.18 -17.40
C GLU A 94 7.57 5.30 -17.24
N GLU A 95 7.67 4.48 -16.19
CA GLU A 95 8.80 3.55 -15.97
C GLU A 95 8.76 2.27 -16.83
N GLY A 96 7.69 2.04 -17.60
CA GLY A 96 7.53 0.88 -18.49
C GLY A 96 7.61 1.21 -19.99
N ALA A 97 8.05 2.42 -20.34
CA ALA A 97 8.10 2.93 -21.72
C ALA A 97 9.53 3.10 -22.28
N GLU A 98 10.54 2.53 -21.62
CA GLU A 98 11.95 2.56 -22.07
C GLU A 98 12.48 1.15 -22.40
#